data_AF-A0A137SQG8-F1
#
_entry.id   AF-A0A137SQG8-F1
#
_cell.length_a   1.000
_cell.length_b   1.000
_cell.length_c   1.000
_cell.angle_alpha   90.00
_cell.angle_beta   90.00
_cell.angle_gamma   90.00
#
_symmetry.space_group_name_H-M   'P 1'
#
loop_
_entity.id
_entity.type
_entity.pdbx_description
1 polymer ?
#
loop_
_entity_poly.entity_id
_entity_poly.type
_entity_poly.pdbx_seq_one_letter_code
_entity_poly.pdbx_strand_id
1 'polypeptide(L)'
;KENNLSVIDELYESYKRKYKTNGKSWYENEQSKKGTSWKSKLQFDIDRMIQQSKDWEEFLKKMAEFGYEIKHGKHIAFKPKDKQRFTRAKTIGEDYTEEKLRERITENQSIETPSVKKRIGNVINMNTNTKVKESKGYEYWATKHNLNTMAESVIFIREHGIKSVKQLDEYIRKSAEERQNLQDKIKEIDKDMQLLSDTMEQVHTVKKYRAYYKEYKANPSDKAFFEEYKSQ
;
A
#
# COMPACT_ATOMS: atom_id res chain seq x y z
N LYS A 1 22.32 -18.35 -34.31
CA LYS A 1 21.51 -18.02 -33.10
C LYS A 1 22.20 -16.94 -32.24
N GLU A 2 23.04 -16.07 -32.81
CA GLU A 2 23.96 -15.22 -32.03
C GLU A 2 23.52 -13.76 -31.84
N ASN A 3 22.46 -13.28 -32.50
CA ASN A 3 22.12 -11.85 -32.49
C ASN A 3 20.77 -11.54 -31.81
N ASN A 4 20.51 -12.12 -30.63
CA ASN A 4 19.42 -11.64 -29.77
C ASN A 4 19.86 -10.31 -29.15
N LEU A 5 19.64 -9.20 -29.86
CA LEU A 5 19.80 -7.85 -29.34
C LEU A 5 18.78 -7.63 -28.22
N SER A 6 19.19 -7.95 -26.99
CA SER A 6 18.49 -7.51 -25.80
C SER A 6 18.81 -6.03 -25.60
N VAL A 7 17.90 -5.15 -26.04
CA VAL A 7 17.98 -3.72 -25.73
C VAL A 7 17.59 -3.57 -24.26
N ILE A 8 18.55 -3.76 -23.36
CA ILE A 8 18.36 -3.57 -21.94
C ILE A 8 18.41 -2.06 -21.67
N ASP A 9 17.24 -1.45 -21.50
CA ASP A 9 17.13 -0.09 -20.99
C ASP A 9 17.04 -0.17 -19.47
N GLU A 10 18.16 0.07 -18.78
CA GLU A 10 18.25 0.01 -17.31
C GLU A 10 17.22 0.90 -16.62
N LEU A 11 16.92 2.08 -17.21
CA LEU A 11 15.93 3.00 -16.67
C LEU A 11 14.52 2.43 -16.81
N TYR A 12 14.19 1.83 -17.95
CA TYR A 12 12.90 1.18 -18.16
C TYR A 12 12.73 -0.06 -17.27
N GLU A 13 13.77 -0.87 -17.08
CA GLU A 13 13.72 -2.03 -16.17
C GLU A 13 13.53 -1.60 -14.70
N SER A 14 14.16 -0.50 -14.29
CA SER A 14 13.92 0.08 -12.96
C SER A 14 12.48 0.60 -12.80
N TYR A 15 11.94 1.26 -13.83
CA TYR A 15 10.55 1.70 -13.88
C TYR A 15 9.58 0.52 -13.79
N LYS A 16 9.81 -0.53 -14.59
CA LYS A 16 8.96 -1.73 -14.64
C LYS A 16 8.93 -2.44 -13.30
N ARG A 17 10.07 -2.60 -12.63
CA ARG A 17 10.14 -3.21 -11.28
C ARG A 17 9.34 -2.41 -10.25
N LYS A 18 9.45 -1.08 -10.29
CA LYS A 18 8.86 -0.20 -9.28
C LYS A 18 7.36 0.05 -9.49
N TYR A 19 6.93 0.22 -10.74
CA TYR A 19 5.58 0.71 -11.06
C TYR A 19 4.72 -0.31 -11.83
N LYS A 20 5.33 -1.33 -12.46
CA LYS A 20 4.64 -2.35 -13.25
C LYS A 20 4.89 -3.72 -12.64
N THR A 21 4.41 -3.89 -11.41
CA THR A 21 4.53 -5.17 -10.71
C THR A 21 3.79 -6.27 -11.47
N ASN A 22 4.53 -7.29 -11.90
CA ASN A 22 3.91 -8.49 -12.45
C ASN A 22 3.01 -9.12 -11.38
N GLY A 23 1.86 -9.66 -11.78
CA GLY A 23 1.01 -10.42 -10.87
C GLY A 23 1.81 -11.51 -10.15
N LYS A 24 1.47 -11.78 -8.87
CA LYS A 24 2.11 -12.83 -8.08
C LYS A 24 2.10 -14.16 -8.87
N SER A 25 3.21 -14.89 -8.81
CA SER A 25 3.29 -16.25 -9.39
C SER A 25 2.08 -17.07 -8.93
N TRP A 26 1.52 -17.92 -9.80
CA TRP A 26 0.35 -18.74 -9.50
C TRP A 26 0.48 -19.47 -8.15
N TYR A 27 1.66 -20.05 -7.89
CA TYR A 27 1.99 -20.73 -6.63
C TYR A 27 1.94 -19.78 -5.42
N GLU A 28 2.53 -18.59 -5.54
CA GLU A 28 2.57 -17.60 -4.46
C GLU A 28 1.17 -17.02 -4.18
N ASN A 29 0.36 -16.83 -5.22
CA ASN A 29 -1.04 -16.43 -5.09
C ASN A 29 -1.88 -17.53 -4.42
N GLU A 30 -1.68 -18.79 -4.78
CA GLU A 30 -2.38 -19.93 -4.19
C GLU A 30 -2.03 -20.10 -2.69
N GLN A 31 -0.74 -20.01 -2.34
CA GLN A 31 -0.30 -20.04 -0.93
C GLN A 31 -0.80 -18.82 -0.15
N SER A 32 -0.88 -17.64 -0.78
CA SER A 32 -1.45 -16.44 -0.16
C SER A 32 -2.95 -16.61 0.12
N LYS A 33 -3.71 -17.18 -0.82
CA LYS A 33 -5.15 -17.49 -0.64
C LYS A 33 -5.39 -18.53 0.45
N LYS A 34 -4.49 -19.51 0.58
CA LYS A 34 -4.53 -20.52 1.65
C LYS A 34 -4.03 -19.98 3.01
N GLY A 35 -3.54 -18.75 3.07
CA GLY A 35 -2.95 -18.14 4.28
C GLY A 35 -1.60 -18.75 4.71
N THR A 36 -1.00 -19.58 3.85
CA THR A 36 0.23 -20.34 4.13
C THR A 36 1.48 -19.70 3.54
N SER A 37 1.35 -18.57 2.81
CA SER A 37 2.50 -17.86 2.25
C SER A 37 3.37 -17.28 3.35
N TRP A 38 4.48 -17.97 3.60
CA TRP A 38 5.48 -17.57 4.57
C TRP A 38 6.10 -16.21 4.26
N LYS A 39 6.34 -15.93 2.97
CA LYS A 39 6.90 -14.63 2.54
C LYS A 39 5.94 -13.49 2.85
N SER A 40 4.66 -13.65 2.52
CA SER A 40 3.64 -12.64 2.79
C SER A 40 3.47 -12.40 4.29
N LYS A 41 3.52 -13.46 5.10
CA LYS A 41 3.44 -13.35 6.57
C LYS A 41 4.62 -12.57 7.15
N LEU A 42 5.83 -12.90 6.71
CA LEU A 42 7.04 -12.18 7.14
C LEU A 42 7.03 -10.71 6.69
N GLN A 43 6.60 -10.42 5.45
CA GLN A 43 6.44 -9.04 4.97
C GLN A 43 5.46 -8.25 5.85
N PHE A 44 4.28 -8.82 6.12
CA PHE A 44 3.26 -8.20 6.96
C PHE A 44 3.77 -7.93 8.39
N ASP A 45 4.44 -8.91 9.00
CA ASP A 45 5.00 -8.76 10.34
C ASP A 45 6.10 -7.68 10.36
N ILE A 46 6.96 -7.64 9.35
CA ILE A 46 7.97 -6.59 9.20
C ILE A 46 7.31 -5.21 9.09
N ASP A 47 6.37 -5.04 8.16
CA ASP A 47 5.69 -3.74 7.93
C ASP A 47 4.96 -3.27 9.19
N ARG A 48 4.31 -4.18 9.91
CA ARG A 48 3.66 -3.89 11.19
C ARG A 48 4.67 -3.44 12.25
N MET A 49 5.83 -4.09 12.34
CA MET A 49 6.85 -3.73 13.33
C MET A 49 7.53 -2.42 12.97
N ILE A 50 7.76 -2.12 11.69
CA ILE A 50 8.28 -0.81 11.24
C ILE A 50 7.34 0.30 11.72
N GLN A 51 6.02 0.16 11.55
CA GLN A 51 5.05 1.17 12.01
C GLN A 51 5.08 1.41 13.51
N GLN A 52 5.47 0.41 14.29
CA GLN A 52 5.52 0.51 15.74
C GLN A 52 6.88 0.98 16.27
N SER A 53 7.93 0.97 15.45
CA SER A 53 9.30 1.18 15.90
C SER A 53 9.76 2.59 15.59
N LYS A 54 10.44 3.22 16.54
CA LYS A 54 11.05 4.53 16.34
C LYS A 54 12.39 4.40 15.65
N ASP A 55 13.21 3.45 16.03
CA ASP A 55 14.53 3.26 15.47
C ASP A 55 14.78 1.81 15.04
N TRP A 56 15.93 1.59 14.40
CA TRP A 56 16.33 0.28 13.91
C TRP A 56 16.50 -0.74 15.04
N GLU A 57 16.99 -0.32 16.20
CA GLU A 57 17.24 -1.22 17.33
C GLU A 57 15.92 -1.67 17.97
N GLU A 58 14.96 -0.75 18.12
CA GLU A 58 13.61 -1.03 18.59
C GLU A 58 12.87 -1.99 17.64
N PHE A 59 13.03 -1.80 16.33
CA PHE A 59 12.50 -2.73 15.33
C PHE A 59 13.03 -4.15 15.50
N LEU A 60 14.36 -4.31 15.65
CA LEU A 60 14.96 -5.62 15.84
C LEU A 60 14.50 -6.27 17.14
N LYS A 61 14.41 -5.48 18.22
CA LYS A 61 13.91 -5.94 19.52
C LYS A 61 12.46 -6.44 19.42
N LYS A 62 11.57 -5.66 18.78
CA LYS A 62 10.17 -6.04 18.60
C LYS A 62 10.01 -7.28 17.72
N MET A 63 10.79 -7.39 16.66
CA MET A 63 10.82 -8.61 15.84
C MET A 63 11.26 -9.83 16.65
N ALA A 64 12.28 -9.70 17.50
CA ALA A 64 12.72 -10.76 18.39
C ALA A 64 11.66 -11.16 19.43
N GLU A 65 11.01 -10.19 20.06
CA GLU A 65 9.89 -10.38 21.00
C GLU A 65 8.70 -11.06 20.33
N PHE A 66 8.40 -10.70 19.08
CA PHE A 66 7.35 -11.31 18.26
C PHE A 66 7.66 -12.77 17.88
N GLY A 67 8.88 -13.25 18.15
CA GLY A 67 9.26 -14.65 17.98
C GLY A 67 10.11 -14.92 16.74
N TYR A 68 10.81 -13.91 16.22
CA TYR A 68 11.77 -14.07 15.14
C TYR A 68 13.21 -14.13 15.65
N GLU A 69 13.93 -15.18 15.28
CA GLU A 69 15.39 -15.21 15.33
C GLU A 69 15.95 -14.39 14.16
N ILE A 70 16.82 -13.43 14.47
CA ILE A 70 17.41 -12.52 13.49
C ILE A 70 18.89 -12.85 13.32
N LYS A 71 19.33 -13.01 12.08
CA LYS A 71 20.73 -13.20 11.73
C LYS A 71 21.25 -12.03 10.91
N HIS A 72 22.32 -11.41 11.39
CA HIS A 72 23.05 -10.36 10.68
C HIS A 72 24.15 -10.97 9.81
N GLY A 73 24.32 -10.42 8.61
CA GLY A 73 25.30 -10.81 7.60
C GLY A 73 25.19 -9.83 6.43
N LYS A 74 25.65 -10.19 5.22
CA LYS A 74 25.50 -9.32 4.04
C LYS A 74 24.04 -8.90 3.77
N HIS A 75 23.08 -9.74 4.13
CA HIS A 75 21.66 -9.41 4.14
C HIS A 75 21.04 -9.96 5.42
N ILE A 76 20.23 -9.14 6.10
CA ILE A 76 19.47 -9.57 7.28
C ILE A 76 18.56 -10.76 6.92
N ALA A 77 18.46 -11.72 7.84
CA ALA A 77 17.63 -12.89 7.67
C ALA A 77 16.79 -13.16 8.92
N PHE A 78 15.54 -13.54 8.69
CA PHE A 78 14.54 -13.79 9.73
C PHE A 78 14.14 -15.26 9.74
N LYS A 79 14.02 -15.84 10.92
CA LYS A 79 13.53 -17.20 11.14
C LYS A 79 12.46 -17.18 12.23
N PRO A 80 11.24 -17.64 11.96
CA PRO A 80 10.24 -17.82 13.02
C PRO A 80 10.57 -19.05 13.86
N LYS A 81 10.08 -19.08 15.09
CA LYS A 81 10.20 -20.27 15.97
C LYS A 81 9.70 -21.56 15.32
N ASP A 82 8.67 -21.49 14.49
CA ASP A 82 8.02 -22.66 13.87
C ASP A 82 8.75 -23.22 12.63
N LYS A 83 9.87 -22.63 12.20
CA LYS A 83 10.62 -23.09 11.02
C LYS A 83 12.10 -23.29 11.31
N GLN A 84 12.69 -24.24 10.59
CA GLN A 84 14.10 -24.59 10.73
C GLN A 84 15.05 -23.65 9.96
N ARG A 85 14.58 -22.97 8.90
CA ARG A 85 15.44 -22.21 7.98
C ARG A 85 15.22 -20.70 8.06
N PHE A 86 16.33 -19.95 7.97
CA PHE A 86 16.32 -18.50 7.84
C PHE A 86 15.89 -18.08 6.43
N THR A 87 15.07 -17.03 6.35
CA THR A 87 14.68 -16.37 5.11
C THR A 87 15.40 -15.03 5.01
N ARG A 88 16.20 -14.84 3.96
CA ARG A 88 16.89 -13.56 3.73
C ARG A 88 15.87 -12.50 3.30
N ALA A 89 15.98 -11.29 3.85
CA ALA A 89 15.04 -10.21 3.58
C ALA A 89 15.03 -9.78 2.10
N LYS A 90 16.17 -9.83 1.40
CA LYS A 90 16.21 -9.60 -0.04
C LYS A 90 15.36 -10.58 -0.88
N THR A 91 15.05 -11.76 -0.35
CA THR A 91 14.29 -12.81 -1.05
C THR A 91 12.78 -12.63 -0.92
N ILE A 92 12.34 -11.81 0.05
CA ILE A 92 10.95 -11.38 0.17
C ILE A 92 10.68 -10.08 -0.61
N GLY A 93 11.69 -9.27 -0.92
CA GLY A 93 11.56 -8.16 -1.88
C GLY A 93 12.76 -7.21 -1.82
N GLU A 94 12.94 -6.41 -2.88
CA GLU A 94 14.01 -5.39 -2.93
C GLU A 94 13.79 -4.28 -1.89
N ASP A 95 12.52 -3.92 -1.65
CA ASP A 95 12.16 -2.94 -0.62
C ASP A 95 12.44 -3.45 0.80
N TYR A 96 12.64 -4.75 1.01
CA TYR A 96 12.89 -5.34 2.33
C TYR A 96 14.38 -5.52 2.61
N THR A 97 15.24 -4.87 1.84
CA THR A 97 16.67 -4.76 2.18
C THR A 97 16.85 -3.91 3.44
N GLU A 98 17.93 -4.16 4.19
CA GLU A 98 18.19 -3.45 5.46
C GLU A 98 18.20 -1.93 5.29
N GLU A 99 18.82 -1.43 4.21
CA GLU A 99 18.85 0.00 3.87
C GLU A 99 17.43 0.56 3.68
N LYS A 100 16.59 -0.13 2.89
CA LYS A 100 15.21 0.28 2.63
C LYS A 100 14.33 0.19 3.87
N LEU A 101 14.54 -0.80 4.73
CA LEU A 101 13.80 -0.90 5.98
C LEU A 101 14.17 0.25 6.94
N ARG A 102 15.45 0.63 7.02
CA ARG A 102 15.91 1.80 7.81
C ARG A 102 15.35 3.12 7.26
N GLU A 103 15.35 3.28 5.94
CA GLU A 103 14.72 4.43 5.26
C GLU A 103 13.24 4.53 5.63
N ARG A 104 12.49 3.42 5.53
CA ARG A 104 11.07 3.36 5.89
C ARG A 104 10.77 3.67 7.36
N ILE A 105 11.60 3.22 8.30
CA ILE A 105 11.44 3.56 9.73
C ILE A 105 11.61 5.07 9.92
N THR A 106 12.58 5.67 9.25
CA THR A 106 12.86 7.12 9.34
C THR A 106 11.72 7.94 8.71
N GLU A 107 11.25 7.55 7.53
CA GLU A 107 10.13 8.21 6.84
C GLU A 107 8.82 8.11 7.62
N ASN A 108 8.53 6.95 8.22
CA ASN A 108 7.31 6.76 9.01
C ASN A 108 7.22 7.68 10.23
N GLN A 109 8.34 8.12 10.81
CA GLN A 109 8.31 9.10 11.89
C GLN A 109 7.71 10.44 11.48
N SER A 110 7.78 10.79 10.19
CA SER A 110 7.25 12.06 9.66
C SER A 110 5.74 12.02 9.40
N ILE A 111 5.15 10.83 9.34
CA ILE A 111 3.73 10.64 9.07
C ILE A 111 3.02 10.57 10.42
N GLU A 112 2.50 11.70 10.90
CA GLU A 112 1.59 11.70 12.03
C GLU A 112 0.34 10.87 11.67
N THR A 113 0.29 9.63 12.15
CA THR A 113 -0.92 8.82 12.00
C THR A 113 -2.01 9.50 12.81
N PRO A 114 -3.12 9.95 12.19
CA PRO A 114 -4.19 10.60 12.92
C PRO A 114 -4.70 9.62 13.98
N SER A 115 -4.72 10.04 15.24
CA SER A 115 -5.29 9.24 16.34
C SER A 115 -6.67 8.75 15.91
N VAL A 116 -6.98 7.47 16.15
CA VAL A 116 -8.29 6.89 15.82
C VAL A 116 -9.37 7.78 16.43
N LYS A 117 -10.04 8.58 15.60
CA LYS A 117 -11.04 9.53 16.06
C LYS A 117 -12.14 8.72 16.76
N LYS A 118 -12.43 9.03 18.02
CA LYS A 118 -13.57 8.43 18.74
C LYS A 118 -14.83 8.77 17.96
N ARG A 119 -15.41 7.78 17.28
CA ARG A 119 -16.64 7.96 16.52
C ARG A 119 -17.80 7.98 17.49
N ILE A 120 -18.65 9.00 17.39
CA ILE A 120 -19.92 9.03 18.10
C ILE A 120 -20.83 7.98 17.46
N GLY A 121 -21.53 7.21 18.29
CA GLY A 121 -22.47 6.19 17.83
C GLY A 121 -23.70 6.79 17.13
N ASN A 122 -24.48 5.93 16.47
CA ASN A 122 -25.78 6.32 15.93
C ASN A 122 -26.88 6.13 16.99
N VAL A 123 -27.82 7.07 17.03
CA VAL A 123 -29.03 6.97 17.86
C VAL A 123 -30.01 6.01 17.18
N ILE A 124 -30.54 5.06 17.96
CA ILE A 124 -31.53 4.08 17.51
C ILE A 124 -32.92 4.74 17.52
N ASN A 125 -33.60 4.71 16.38
CA ASN A 125 -35.00 5.14 16.32
C ASN A 125 -35.91 4.09 16.96
N MET A 126 -36.39 4.38 18.17
CA MET A 126 -37.21 3.47 18.99
C MET A 126 -38.57 3.14 18.35
N ASN A 127 -39.13 4.04 17.53
CA ASN A 127 -40.47 3.88 16.95
C ASN A 127 -40.49 2.93 15.75
N THR A 128 -39.37 2.88 15.01
CA THR A 128 -39.23 2.10 13.78
C THR A 128 -38.58 0.74 14.01
N ASN A 129 -37.79 0.60 15.08
CA ASN A 129 -37.03 -0.62 15.35
C ASN A 129 -37.94 -1.75 15.88
N THR A 130 -38.07 -2.83 15.11
CA THR A 130 -38.90 -4.00 15.47
C THR A 130 -38.44 -4.67 16.76
N LYS A 131 -37.13 -4.78 16.99
CA LYS A 131 -36.54 -5.41 18.19
C LYS A 131 -36.88 -4.65 19.48
N VAL A 132 -37.07 -3.34 19.40
CA VAL A 132 -37.51 -2.52 20.53
C VAL A 132 -38.95 -2.88 20.91
N LYS A 133 -39.82 -3.11 19.92
CA LYS A 133 -41.23 -3.49 20.14
C LYS A 133 -41.36 -4.93 20.66
N GLU A 134 -40.49 -5.83 20.18
CA GLU A 134 -40.51 -7.25 20.51
C GLU A 134 -39.87 -7.58 21.86
N SER A 135 -38.88 -6.80 22.31
CA SER A 135 -38.12 -7.09 23.52
C SER A 135 -37.98 -5.88 24.44
N LYS A 136 -38.62 -5.95 25.61
CA LYS A 136 -38.51 -4.95 26.68
C LYS A 136 -37.08 -4.79 27.21
N GLY A 137 -36.28 -5.87 27.16
CA GLY A 137 -34.86 -5.81 27.52
C GLY A 137 -34.03 -5.01 26.51
N TYR A 138 -34.30 -5.20 25.22
CA TYR A 138 -33.66 -4.43 24.15
C TYR A 138 -34.11 -2.97 24.17
N GLU A 139 -35.39 -2.70 24.46
CA GLU A 139 -35.91 -1.35 24.67
C GLU A 139 -35.14 -0.60 25.76
N TYR A 140 -34.92 -1.23 26.92
CA TYR A 140 -34.16 -0.64 28.02
C TYR A 140 -32.71 -0.36 27.61
N TRP A 141 -32.05 -1.34 26.97
CA TRP A 141 -30.69 -1.18 26.47
C TRP A 141 -30.58 -0.05 25.45
N ALA A 142 -31.48 0.00 24.46
CA ALA A 142 -31.50 1.02 23.42
C ALA A 142 -31.73 2.42 23.98
N THR A 143 -32.59 2.54 25.00
CA THR A 143 -32.80 3.79 25.74
C THR A 143 -31.51 4.28 26.38
N LYS A 144 -30.80 3.41 27.11
CA LYS A 144 -29.53 3.74 27.75
C LYS A 144 -28.44 4.09 26.72
N HIS A 145 -28.36 3.33 25.63
CA HIS A 145 -27.44 3.57 24.52
C HIS A 145 -27.68 4.94 23.87
N ASN A 146 -28.94 5.26 23.59
CA ASN A 146 -29.32 6.54 22.99
C ASN A 146 -28.96 7.72 23.90
N LEU A 147 -29.24 7.61 25.20
CA LEU A 147 -28.86 8.65 26.18
C LEU A 147 -27.36 8.88 26.22
N ASN A 148 -26.57 7.80 26.29
CA ASN A 148 -25.11 7.90 26.26
C ASN A 148 -24.61 8.52 24.95
N THR A 149 -25.14 8.08 23.81
CA THR A 149 -24.77 8.61 22.48
C THR A 149 -25.10 10.09 22.32
N MET A 150 -26.26 10.54 22.84
CA MET A 150 -26.62 11.95 22.84
C MET A 150 -25.74 12.77 23.78
N ALA A 151 -25.39 12.24 24.95
CA ALA A 151 -24.46 12.90 25.87
C ALA A 151 -23.08 13.09 25.23
N GLU A 152 -22.55 12.04 24.57
CA GLU A 152 -21.29 12.13 23.82
C GLU A 152 -21.37 13.16 22.68
N SER A 153 -22.49 13.21 21.95
CA SER A 153 -22.73 14.23 20.91
C SER A 153 -22.67 15.64 21.47
N VAL A 154 -23.32 15.89 22.62
CA VAL A 154 -23.35 17.21 23.26
C VAL A 154 -21.96 17.62 23.75
N ILE A 155 -21.22 16.69 24.36
CA ILE A 155 -19.83 16.94 24.79
C ILE A 155 -18.98 17.33 23.58
N PHE A 156 -19.05 16.55 22.50
CA PHE A 156 -18.29 16.80 21.28
C PHE A 156 -18.59 18.18 20.67
N ILE A 157 -19.87 18.54 20.55
CA ILE A 157 -20.32 19.85 20.04
C ILE A 157 -19.73 20.98 20.89
N ARG A 158 -19.72 20.83 22.22
CA ARG A 158 -19.16 21.82 23.15
C ARG A 158 -17.64 21.93 23.05
N GLU A 159 -16.94 20.80 23.01
CA GLU A 159 -15.47 20.75 22.86
C GLU A 159 -15.02 21.43 21.56
N HIS A 160 -15.79 21.28 20.49
CA HIS A 160 -15.52 21.90 19.19
C HIS A 160 -16.08 23.33 19.08
N GLY A 161 -16.65 23.88 20.16
CA GLY A 161 -17.17 25.24 20.21
C GLY A 161 -18.32 25.51 19.24
N ILE A 162 -19.07 24.47 18.84
CA ILE A 162 -20.20 24.58 17.91
C ILE A 162 -21.41 25.10 18.70
N LYS A 163 -21.83 26.33 18.41
CA LYS A 163 -22.88 27.04 19.16
C LYS A 163 -24.25 27.04 18.47
N SER A 164 -24.31 26.65 17.19
CA SER A 164 -25.56 26.63 16.44
C SER A 164 -25.56 25.56 15.35
N VAL A 165 -26.76 25.14 14.94
CA VAL A 165 -26.96 24.22 13.81
C VAL A 165 -26.36 24.80 12.51
N LYS A 166 -26.50 26.11 12.29
CA LYS A 166 -25.89 26.79 11.13
C LYS A 166 -24.36 26.65 11.10
N GLN A 167 -23.70 26.74 12.26
CA GLN A 167 -22.25 26.51 12.34
C GLN A 167 -21.90 25.05 12.03
N LEU A 168 -22.70 24.10 12.50
CA LEU A 168 -22.51 22.69 12.19
C LEU A 168 -22.66 22.42 10.68
N ASP A 169 -23.69 22.96 10.05
CA ASP A 169 -23.90 22.83 8.60
C ASP A 169 -22.72 23.41 7.81
N GLU A 170 -22.18 24.55 8.24
CA GLU A 170 -21.01 25.15 7.63
C GLU A 170 -19.75 24.27 7.77
N TYR A 171 -19.54 23.65 8.94
CA TYR A 171 -18.45 22.68 9.13
C TYR A 171 -18.62 21.45 8.21
N ILE A 172 -19.84 20.92 8.08
CA ILE A 172 -20.13 19.80 7.18
C ILE A 172 -19.82 20.18 5.74
N ARG A 173 -20.28 21.35 5.31
CA ARG A 173 -20.04 21.88 3.96
C ARG A 173 -18.55 22.05 3.69
N LYS A 174 -17.83 22.75 4.56
CA LYS A 174 -16.38 22.96 4.43
C LYS A 174 -15.62 21.64 4.36
N SER A 175 -15.94 20.68 5.23
CA SER A 175 -15.30 19.36 5.20
C SER A 175 -15.60 18.59 3.90
N ALA A 176 -16.82 18.71 3.38
CA ALA A 176 -17.19 18.10 2.10
C ALA A 176 -16.46 18.75 0.91
N GLU A 177 -16.34 20.08 0.90
CA GLU A 177 -15.59 20.84 -0.11
C GLU A 177 -14.09 20.50 -0.07
N GLU A 178 -13.47 20.43 1.12
CA GLU A 178 -12.08 20.01 1.29
C GLU A 178 -11.85 18.60 0.76
N ARG A 179 -12.76 17.66 1.08
CA ARG A 179 -12.70 16.28 0.55
C ARG A 179 -12.80 16.27 -0.97
N GLN A 180 -13.72 17.04 -1.55
CA GLN A 180 -13.90 17.11 -2.99
C GLN A 180 -12.64 17.67 -3.68
N ASN A 181 -12.08 18.76 -3.15
CA ASN A 181 -10.85 19.36 -3.65
C ASN A 181 -9.67 18.38 -3.60
N LEU A 182 -9.53 17.60 -2.52
CA LEU A 182 -8.50 16.57 -2.43
C LEU A 182 -8.73 15.46 -3.46
N GLN A 183 -9.97 15.02 -3.64
CA GLN A 183 -10.31 14.01 -4.64
C GLN A 183 -9.98 14.48 -6.07
N ASP A 184 -10.23 15.75 -6.38
CA ASP A 184 -9.92 16.29 -7.69
C ASP A 184 -8.41 16.44 -7.91
N LYS A 185 -7.64 16.82 -6.88
CA LYS A 185 -6.17 16.75 -6.93
C LYS A 185 -5.65 15.34 -7.17
N ILE A 186 -6.23 14.33 -6.51
CA ILE A 186 -5.86 12.92 -6.73
C ILE A 186 -6.10 12.53 -8.19
N LYS A 187 -7.25 12.91 -8.77
CA LYS A 187 -7.54 12.63 -10.19
C LYS A 187 -6.52 13.27 -11.14
N GLU A 188 -6.09 14.49 -10.87
CA GLU A 188 -5.07 15.14 -11.71
C GLU A 188 -3.71 14.42 -11.58
N ILE A 189 -3.30 14.05 -10.37
CA ILE A 189 -2.09 13.25 -10.15
C ILE A 189 -2.17 11.89 -10.86
N ASP A 190 -3.33 11.22 -10.81
CA ASP A 190 -3.54 9.94 -11.50
C ASP A 190 -3.41 10.08 -13.03
N LYS A 191 -3.92 11.18 -13.61
CA LYS A 191 -3.74 11.48 -15.04
C LYS A 191 -2.28 11.69 -15.39
N ASP A 192 -1.56 12.47 -14.59
CA ASP A 192 -0.14 12.73 -14.81
C ASP A 192 0.68 11.44 -14.70
N MET A 193 0.37 10.59 -13.72
CA MET A 193 0.98 9.28 -13.57
C MET A 193 0.74 8.39 -14.79
N GLN A 194 -0.49 8.38 -15.33
CA GLN A 194 -0.82 7.62 -16.53
C GLN A 194 -0.05 8.14 -17.75
N LEU A 195 0.00 9.46 -17.95
CA LEU A 195 0.74 10.06 -19.06
C LEU A 195 2.24 9.74 -18.99
N LEU A 196 2.84 9.86 -17.80
CA LEU A 196 4.25 9.52 -17.58
C LEU A 196 4.53 8.04 -17.85
N SER A 197 3.61 7.16 -17.40
CA SER A 197 3.66 5.72 -17.66
C SER A 197 3.64 5.42 -19.16
N ASP A 198 2.69 5.98 -19.89
CA ASP A 198 2.55 5.77 -21.33
C ASP A 198 3.75 6.33 -22.10
N THR A 199 4.25 7.51 -21.70
CA THR A 199 5.44 8.12 -22.30
C THR A 199 6.67 7.23 -22.09
N MET A 200 6.83 6.65 -20.90
CA MET A 200 7.94 5.74 -20.61
C MET A 200 7.90 4.48 -21.50
N GLU A 201 6.72 3.91 -21.71
CA GLU A 201 6.50 2.77 -22.63
C GLU A 201 6.84 3.15 -24.08
N GLN A 202 6.38 4.31 -24.54
CA GLN A 202 6.69 4.82 -25.89
C GLN A 202 8.20 5.06 -26.07
N VAL A 203 8.88 5.67 -25.10
CA VAL A 203 10.33 5.91 -25.15
C VAL A 203 11.10 4.60 -25.23
N HIS A 204 10.74 3.60 -24.42
CA HIS A 204 11.36 2.28 -24.48
C HIS A 204 11.16 1.62 -25.85
N THR A 205 9.94 1.69 -26.38
CA THR A 205 9.57 1.18 -27.70
C THR A 205 10.42 1.82 -28.80
N VAL A 206 10.51 3.16 -28.83
CA VAL A 206 11.33 3.90 -29.80
C VAL A 206 12.82 3.54 -29.68
N LYS A 207 13.36 3.45 -28.46
CA LYS A 207 14.76 3.05 -28.23
C LYS A 207 15.04 1.65 -28.77
N LYS A 208 14.14 0.70 -28.50
CA LYS A 208 14.23 -0.69 -28.97
C LYS A 208 14.28 -0.74 -30.49
N TYR A 209 13.32 -0.13 -31.17
CA TYR A 209 13.28 -0.11 -32.64
C TYR A 209 14.43 0.67 -33.27
N ARG A 210 14.89 1.76 -32.64
CA ARG A 210 16.07 2.50 -33.10
C ARG A 210 17.33 1.64 -33.07
N ALA A 211 17.50 0.78 -32.06
CA ALA A 211 18.62 -0.15 -32.01
C ALA A 211 18.54 -1.17 -33.16
N TYR A 212 17.37 -1.75 -33.40
CA TYR A 212 17.16 -2.68 -34.52
C TYR A 212 17.43 -2.04 -35.87
N TYR A 213 16.97 -0.81 -36.07
CA TYR A 213 17.23 -0.05 -37.30
C TYR A 213 18.73 0.24 -37.51
N LYS A 214 19.45 0.62 -36.45
CA LYS A 214 20.91 0.85 -36.53
C LYS A 214 21.67 -0.41 -36.93
N GLU A 215 21.30 -1.55 -36.36
CA GLU A 215 21.92 -2.85 -36.64
C GLU A 215 21.62 -3.32 -38.07
N TYR A 216 20.37 -3.17 -38.52
CA TYR A 216 20.00 -3.40 -39.91
C TYR A 216 20.80 -2.53 -40.88
N LYS A 217 20.96 -1.23 -40.57
CA LYS A 217 21.72 -0.30 -41.42
C LYS A 217 23.22 -0.64 -41.45
N ALA A 218 23.77 -1.15 -40.34
CA ALA A 218 25.16 -1.58 -40.26
C ALA A 218 25.40 -2.91 -41.02
N ASN A 219 24.40 -3.81 -41.04
CA ASN A 219 24.49 -5.13 -41.66
C ASN A 219 23.34 -5.39 -42.66
N PRO A 220 23.27 -4.71 -43.82
CA PRO A 220 22.14 -4.80 -44.75
C PRO A 220 21.97 -6.18 -45.41
N SER A 221 23.01 -7.01 -45.39
CA SER A 221 23.02 -8.34 -46.02
C SER A 221 22.52 -9.46 -45.10
N ASP A 222 22.29 -9.18 -43.80
CA ASP A 222 21.77 -10.15 -42.85
C ASP A 222 20.24 -10.32 -43.02
N LYS A 223 19.88 -11.18 -43.99
CA LYS A 223 18.48 -11.50 -44.29
C LYS A 223 17.75 -12.18 -43.13
N ALA A 224 18.47 -12.93 -42.28
CA ALA A 224 17.87 -13.60 -41.14
C ALA A 224 17.42 -12.59 -40.08
N PHE A 225 18.27 -11.59 -39.79
CA PHE A 225 17.91 -10.48 -38.92
C PHE A 225 16.76 -9.64 -39.48
N PHE A 226 16.78 -9.34 -40.78
CA PHE A 226 15.69 -8.58 -41.41
C PHE A 226 14.33 -9.29 -41.28
N GLU A 227 14.24 -10.58 -41.64
CA GLU A 227 12.96 -11.32 -41.55
C GLU A 227 12.46 -11.46 -40.11
N GLU A 228 13.35 -11.56 -39.12
CA GLU A 228 12.98 -11.69 -37.70
C GLU A 228 12.41 -10.38 -37.12
N TYR A 229 12.94 -9.23 -37.51
CA TYR A 229 12.58 -7.92 -36.92
C TYR A 229 11.71 -7.03 -37.83
N LYS A 230 11.41 -7.44 -39.07
CA LYS A 230 10.56 -6.68 -40.02
C LYS A 230 9.08 -6.59 -39.64
N SER A 231 8.58 -7.56 -38.87
CA SER A 231 7.17 -7.62 -38.46
C SER A 231 6.88 -6.95 -37.11
N GLN A 232 7.92 -6.50 -36.40
CA GLN A 232 7.81 -5.83 -35.11
C GLN A 232 7.72 -4.32 -35.32
#